data_AF-A0A955P490-F1
#
_entry.id   AF-A0A955P490-F1
#
_cell.length_a   1.000
_cell.length_b   1.000
_cell.length_c   1.000
_cell.angle_alpha   90.00
_cell.angle_beta   90.00
_cell.angle_gamma   90.00
#
_symmetry.space_group_name_H-M   'P 1'
#
loop_
_entity.id
_entity.type
_entity.pdbx_description
1 polymer ?
#
loop_
_entity_poly.entity_id
_entity_poly.type
_entity_poly.pdbx_seq_one_letter_code
_entity_poly.pdbx_strand_id
1 'polypeptide(L)'
;MRNRKYFAWMGFFLLVGMILTPQTRAEEAHYPPAANRTVSFQKDIEPVLRQNCAKCHARGKAEGGFRMDVRDLVLIGSNTGRVVQTGDSQNSYLTHLISGLDSSVRMPPSGELLSEEQVGLIRAWIDQGLPWPDGINLGRFKEAELEPREVIVPAAKAIHSENPVDRLLESYFQKNEIEFPERVDDRLFARRAYLDTIGLLPPPDQLEAFLEDDSPDKRN
;
A
#
# COMPACT_ATOMS: atom_id res chain seq x y z
N MET A 1 -69.45 69.19 -14.10
CA MET A 1 -69.72 67.86 -13.53
C MET A 1 -68.40 67.25 -13.03
N ARG A 2 -68.42 66.80 -11.78
CA ARG A 2 -67.53 65.79 -11.15
C ARG A 2 -66.03 66.13 -10.94
N ASN A 3 -65.78 66.63 -9.72
CA ASN A 3 -64.53 66.56 -8.96
C ASN A 3 -63.96 65.14 -8.85
N ARG A 4 -62.63 65.01 -8.82
CA ARG A 4 -61.97 64.08 -7.89
C ARG A 4 -60.56 64.54 -7.52
N LYS A 5 -60.28 64.38 -6.23
CA LYS A 5 -59.21 64.98 -5.43
C LYS A 5 -57.91 64.18 -5.57
N TYR A 6 -56.78 64.88 -5.56
CA TYR A 6 -55.45 64.30 -5.46
C TYR A 6 -55.20 63.85 -4.01
N PHE A 7 -54.84 62.59 -3.81
CA PHE A 7 -54.43 62.03 -2.52
C PHE A 7 -52.93 61.77 -2.60
N ALA A 8 -52.14 62.59 -1.91
CA ALA A 8 -50.70 62.38 -1.74
C ALA A 8 -50.49 61.36 -0.61
N TRP A 9 -49.88 60.22 -0.94
CA TRP A 9 -49.54 59.18 0.03
C TRP A 9 -48.05 59.31 0.36
N MET A 10 -47.77 59.77 1.58
CA MET A 10 -46.43 59.95 2.13
C MET A 10 -45.96 58.60 2.67
N GLY A 11 -45.24 57.84 1.84
CA GLY A 11 -44.70 56.53 2.21
C GLY A 11 -43.46 56.67 3.09
N PHE A 12 -43.60 56.28 4.36
CA PHE A 12 -42.54 56.21 5.36
C PHE A 12 -41.68 54.97 5.08
N PHE A 13 -40.46 55.16 4.53
CA PHE A 13 -39.47 54.09 4.38
C PHE A 13 -38.79 53.83 5.73
N LEU A 14 -39.23 52.77 6.43
CA LEU A 14 -38.50 52.19 7.55
C LEU A 14 -37.26 51.46 6.99
N LEU A 15 -36.10 52.11 7.10
CA LEU A 15 -34.78 51.49 6.94
C LEU A 15 -34.58 50.47 8.08
N VAL A 16 -34.93 49.21 7.82
CA VAL A 16 -34.48 48.09 8.66
C VAL A 16 -32.99 47.93 8.40
N GLY A 17 -32.17 48.41 9.33
CA GLY A 17 -30.73 48.18 9.33
C GLY A 17 -30.47 46.68 9.41
N MET A 18 -30.02 46.10 8.30
CA MET A 18 -29.50 44.73 8.25
C MET A 18 -28.18 44.73 9.01
N ILE A 19 -28.22 44.41 10.30
CA ILE A 19 -27.04 44.16 11.10
C ILE A 19 -26.38 42.91 10.52
N LEU A 20 -25.33 43.11 9.71
CA LEU A 20 -24.45 42.04 9.27
C LEU A 20 -23.75 41.49 10.52
N THR A 21 -24.29 40.42 11.09
CA THR A 21 -23.55 39.60 12.04
C THR A 21 -22.37 38.98 11.28
N PRO A 22 -21.12 39.17 11.77
CA PRO A 22 -19.99 38.50 11.16
C PRO A 22 -20.20 36.99 11.29
N GLN A 23 -20.31 36.31 10.15
CA GLN A 23 -20.24 34.85 10.08
C GLN A 23 -18.87 34.45 10.61
N THR A 24 -18.84 33.84 11.80
CA THR A 24 -17.67 33.15 12.33
C THR A 24 -17.32 32.04 11.34
N ARG A 25 -16.33 32.28 10.48
CA ARG A 25 -15.71 31.23 9.67
C ARG A 25 -15.18 30.20 10.65
N ALA A 26 -15.77 29.00 10.65
CA ALA A 26 -15.23 27.87 11.38
C ALA A 26 -13.73 27.80 11.10
N GLU A 27 -12.92 27.72 12.15
CA GLU A 27 -11.47 27.58 12.03
C GLU A 27 -11.20 26.29 11.24
N GLU A 28 -10.86 26.45 9.96
CA GLU A 28 -10.57 25.32 9.08
C GLU A 28 -9.37 24.60 9.67
N ALA A 29 -9.59 23.37 10.17
CA ALA A 29 -8.52 22.56 10.72
C ALA A 29 -7.35 22.48 9.71
N HIS A 30 -6.19 22.99 10.12
CA HIS A 30 -5.02 23.09 9.26
C HIS A 30 -4.31 21.74 9.16
N TYR A 31 -4.71 20.94 8.18
CA TYR A 31 -4.11 19.65 7.89
C TYR A 31 -2.97 19.78 6.88
N PRO A 32 -2.03 18.82 6.84
CA PRO A 32 -1.05 18.72 5.76
C PRO A 32 -1.74 18.76 4.39
N PRO A 33 -1.18 19.44 3.38
CA PRO A 33 -1.80 19.53 2.06
C PRO A 33 -1.98 18.14 1.45
N ALA A 34 -3.07 17.95 0.71
CA ALA A 34 -3.26 16.73 -0.08
C ALA A 34 -2.16 16.64 -1.14
N ALA A 35 -1.67 15.43 -1.41
CA ALA A 35 -0.69 15.20 -2.46
C ALA A 35 -1.22 15.69 -3.83
N ASN A 36 -0.44 16.50 -4.54
CA ASN A 36 -0.84 17.09 -5.83
C ASN A 36 -0.58 16.15 -7.03
N ARG A 37 -0.92 14.87 -6.88
CA ARG A 37 -0.80 13.84 -7.93
C ARG A 37 -1.87 12.78 -7.77
N THR A 38 -2.15 12.05 -8.85
CA THR A 38 -2.95 10.83 -8.76
C THR A 38 -2.24 9.82 -7.86
N VAL A 39 -2.97 9.29 -6.88
CA VAL A 39 -2.45 8.28 -5.94
C VAL A 39 -2.77 6.88 -6.46
N SER A 40 -1.79 5.98 -6.39
CA SER A 40 -1.99 4.57 -6.64
C SER A 40 -2.40 3.90 -5.35
N PHE A 41 -3.58 3.26 -5.33
CA PHE A 41 -4.01 2.53 -4.14
C PHE A 41 -2.96 1.49 -3.72
N GLN A 42 -2.49 0.67 -4.66
CA GLN A 42 -1.58 -0.44 -4.36
C GLN A 42 -0.19 0.01 -3.90
N LYS A 43 0.34 1.10 -4.48
CA LYS A 43 1.70 1.57 -4.19
C LYS A 43 1.75 2.56 -3.03
N ASP A 44 0.78 3.46 -2.95
CA ASP A 44 0.81 4.60 -2.02
C ASP A 44 -0.08 4.38 -0.80
N ILE A 45 -1.28 3.81 -0.96
CA ILE A 45 -2.32 3.79 0.09
C ILE A 45 -2.35 2.47 0.86
N GLU A 46 -2.33 1.34 0.15
CA GLU A 46 -2.41 0.01 0.73
C GLU A 46 -1.34 -0.23 1.80
N PRO A 47 -0.05 0.14 1.60
CA PRO A 47 0.97 -0.02 2.63
C PRO A 47 0.63 0.77 3.91
N VAL A 48 0.15 2.01 3.75
CA VAL A 48 -0.22 2.89 4.87
C VAL A 48 -1.39 2.32 5.65
N LEU A 49 -2.45 1.88 4.96
CA LEU A 49 -3.63 1.29 5.63
C LEU A 49 -3.29 -0.04 6.31
N ARG A 50 -2.46 -0.90 5.69
CA ARG A 50 -2.04 -2.17 6.29
C ARG A 50 -1.21 -1.97 7.53
N GLN A 51 -0.29 -1.01 7.51
CA GLN A 51 0.59 -0.73 8.64
C GLN A 51 -0.15 -0.07 9.81
N ASN A 52 -0.99 0.93 9.52
CA ASN A 52 -1.53 1.81 10.55
C ASN A 52 -2.99 1.54 10.93
N CYS A 53 -3.78 0.88 10.08
CA CYS A 53 -5.23 0.76 10.27
C CYS A 53 -5.69 -0.70 10.43
N ALA A 54 -5.17 -1.62 9.63
CA ALA A 54 -5.67 -2.99 9.53
C ALA A 54 -5.57 -3.82 10.83
N LYS A 55 -4.70 -3.44 11.77
CA LYS A 55 -4.54 -4.12 13.06
C LYS A 55 -5.79 -4.03 13.97
N CYS A 56 -6.56 -2.95 13.83
CA CYS A 56 -7.69 -2.60 14.69
C CYS A 56 -9.02 -2.48 13.91
N HIS A 57 -8.96 -2.15 12.62
CA HIS A 57 -10.12 -1.93 11.76
C HIS A 57 -10.27 -2.97 10.64
N ALA A 58 -9.55 -4.09 10.69
CA ALA A 58 -9.72 -5.17 9.74
C ALA A 58 -9.55 -6.54 10.41
N ARG A 59 -9.66 -7.62 9.63
CA ARG A 59 -9.40 -9.00 10.09
C ARG A 59 -10.37 -9.42 11.20
N GLY A 60 -11.64 -9.06 11.05
CA GLY A 60 -12.69 -9.33 12.03
C GLY A 60 -12.70 -8.37 13.22
N LYS A 61 -11.82 -7.38 13.26
CA LYS A 61 -11.86 -6.30 14.26
C LYS A 61 -12.53 -5.05 13.69
N ALA A 62 -13.24 -4.34 14.56
CA ALA A 62 -13.97 -3.14 14.23
C ALA A 62 -13.96 -2.18 15.43
N GLU A 63 -12.78 -1.69 15.83
CA GLU A 63 -12.69 -0.70 16.89
C GLU A 63 -13.48 0.56 16.53
N GLY A 64 -14.24 1.11 17.48
CA GLY A 64 -15.20 2.18 17.22
C GLY A 64 -16.37 1.79 16.29
N GLY A 65 -16.54 0.50 15.98
CA GLY A 65 -17.50 0.01 14.99
C GLY A 65 -17.09 0.25 13.53
N PHE A 66 -15.85 0.70 13.29
CA PHE A 66 -15.37 1.03 11.96
C PHE A 66 -14.58 -0.12 11.34
N ARG A 67 -14.91 -0.47 10.09
CA ARG A 67 -14.23 -1.52 9.31
C ARG A 67 -13.61 -0.96 8.03
N MET A 68 -12.38 -1.39 7.77
CA MET A 68 -11.52 -0.95 6.67
C MET A 68 -11.01 -2.14 5.85
N ASP A 69 -11.68 -3.29 5.90
CA ASP A 69 -11.28 -4.47 5.11
C ASP A 69 -11.48 -4.23 3.60
N VAL A 70 -12.60 -3.61 3.22
CA VAL A 70 -12.97 -3.31 1.83
C VAL A 70 -13.65 -1.94 1.76
N ARG A 71 -13.67 -1.35 0.55
CA ARG A 71 -14.24 -0.01 0.31
C ARG A 71 -15.65 0.16 0.84
N ASP A 72 -16.54 -0.79 0.60
CA ASP A 72 -17.95 -0.66 0.99
C ASP A 72 -18.12 -0.52 2.50
N LEU A 73 -17.30 -1.21 3.29
CA LEU A 73 -17.34 -1.12 4.75
C LEU A 73 -16.82 0.23 5.26
N VAL A 74 -15.83 0.82 4.58
CA VAL A 74 -15.35 2.17 4.89
C VAL A 74 -16.48 3.20 4.68
N LEU A 75 -17.29 3.00 3.64
CA LEU A 75 -18.40 3.91 3.29
C LEU A 75 -19.61 3.77 4.22
N ILE A 76 -19.81 2.60 4.85
CA ILE A 76 -20.84 2.42 5.89
C ILE A 76 -20.53 3.31 7.11
N GLY A 77 -19.25 3.46 7.47
CA GLY A 77 -18.82 4.29 8.60
C GLY A 77 -18.67 3.49 9.91
N SER A 78 -18.79 4.19 11.03
CA SER A 78 -18.57 3.69 12.38
C SER A 78 -19.85 3.77 13.23
N ASN A 79 -19.75 3.41 14.51
CA ASN A 79 -20.85 3.59 15.47
C ASN A 79 -21.23 5.06 15.68
N THR A 80 -20.36 6.01 15.31
CA THR A 80 -20.60 7.45 15.42
C THR A 80 -21.01 8.09 14.09
N GLY A 81 -21.20 7.27 13.04
CA GLY A 81 -21.65 7.71 11.73
C GLY A 81 -20.56 7.69 10.67
N ARG A 82 -20.66 8.59 9.69
CA ARG A 82 -19.79 8.59 8.52
C ARG A 82 -18.35 8.99 8.92
N VAL A 83 -17.39 8.13 8.59
CA VAL A 83 -15.96 8.38 8.87
C VAL A 83 -15.25 9.04 7.69
N VAL A 84 -15.66 8.69 6.47
CA VAL A 84 -15.05 9.20 5.23
C VAL A 84 -16.12 9.86 4.37
N GLN A 85 -15.84 11.08 3.92
CA GLN A 85 -16.64 11.82 2.95
C GLN A 85 -15.91 11.83 1.61
N THR A 86 -16.34 10.95 0.71
CA THR A 86 -15.74 10.81 -0.62
C THR A 86 -15.72 12.15 -1.37
N GLY A 87 -14.54 12.53 -1.87
CA GLY A 87 -14.34 13.81 -2.56
C GLY A 87 -14.10 15.01 -1.62
N ASP A 88 -14.12 14.81 -0.30
CA ASP A 88 -13.94 15.87 0.68
C ASP A 88 -13.10 15.38 1.88
N SER A 89 -11.79 15.36 1.69
CA SER A 89 -10.83 15.01 2.73
C SER A 89 -10.78 16.03 3.86
N GLN A 90 -11.11 17.29 3.58
CA GLN A 90 -11.07 18.36 4.57
C GLN A 90 -12.14 18.17 5.65
N ASN A 91 -13.33 17.70 5.27
CA ASN A 91 -14.44 17.45 6.20
C ASN A 91 -14.58 15.97 6.62
N SER A 92 -13.69 15.09 6.15
CA SER A 92 -13.67 13.68 6.54
C SER A 92 -13.16 13.49 7.97
N TYR A 93 -13.95 12.82 8.82
CA TYR A 93 -13.55 12.51 10.20
C TYR A 93 -12.26 11.69 10.26
N LEU A 94 -12.03 10.80 9.29
CA LEU A 94 -10.76 10.06 9.16
C LEU A 94 -9.55 10.99 9.16
N THR A 95 -9.61 12.09 8.41
CA THR A 95 -8.52 13.09 8.31
C THR A 95 -8.24 13.73 9.67
N HIS A 96 -9.29 14.06 10.43
CA HIS A 96 -9.13 14.59 11.78
C HIS A 96 -8.41 13.59 12.69
N LEU A 97 -8.84 12.32 12.68
CA LEU A 97 -8.25 11.27 13.51
C LEU A 97 -6.75 11.05 13.18
N ILE A 98 -6.40 10.95 11.89
CA ILE A 98 -5.03 10.63 11.48
C ILE A 98 -4.08 11.84 11.49
N SER A 99 -4.60 13.06 11.60
CA SER A 99 -3.79 14.28 11.66
C SER A 99 -2.99 14.40 12.96
N GLY A 100 -3.40 13.68 14.01
CA GLY A 100 -2.74 13.74 15.31
C GLY A 100 -2.88 15.07 16.06
N LEU A 101 -3.69 16.01 15.54
CA LEU A 101 -3.89 17.34 16.14
C LEU A 101 -4.63 17.26 17.49
N ASP A 102 -5.50 16.27 17.68
CA ASP A 102 -6.18 15.98 18.95
C ASP A 102 -5.70 14.62 19.48
N SER A 103 -4.92 14.65 20.57
CA SER A 103 -4.34 13.45 21.17
C SER A 103 -5.37 12.56 21.86
N SER A 104 -6.56 13.06 22.18
CA SER A 104 -7.63 12.30 22.85
C SER A 104 -8.37 11.36 21.91
N VAL A 105 -8.38 11.66 20.61
CA VAL A 105 -9.10 10.90 19.57
C VAL A 105 -8.20 10.51 18.40
N ARG A 106 -6.87 10.67 18.50
CA ARG A 106 -5.95 10.36 17.41
C ARG A 106 -5.98 8.88 16.98
N MET A 107 -5.63 8.65 15.73
CA MET A 107 -5.37 7.32 15.17
C MET A 107 -3.95 7.27 14.55
N PRO A 108 -3.16 6.23 14.82
CA PRO A 108 -3.41 5.15 15.79
C PRO A 108 -3.46 5.65 17.25
N PRO A 109 -4.22 5.00 18.15
CA PRO A 109 -4.38 5.48 19.53
C PRO A 109 -3.07 5.41 20.32
N SER A 110 -2.23 4.41 20.00
CA SER A 110 -0.88 4.23 20.52
C SER A 110 0.10 3.92 19.39
N GLY A 111 1.38 4.23 19.62
CA GLY A 111 2.43 4.10 18.59
C GLY A 111 2.66 5.37 17.79
N GLU A 112 3.44 5.21 16.72
CA GLU A 112 3.85 6.29 15.81
C GLU A 112 2.65 6.89 15.08
N LEU A 113 2.70 8.21 14.92
CA LEU A 113 1.74 8.93 14.08
C LEU A 113 2.09 8.74 12.61
N LEU A 114 1.08 8.93 11.76
CA LEU A 114 1.32 9.05 10.33
C LEU A 114 2.16 10.31 10.09
N SER A 115 3.10 10.20 9.17
CA SER A 115 3.85 11.36 8.65
C SER A 115 2.92 12.30 7.88
N GLU A 116 3.32 13.56 7.75
CA GLU A 116 2.58 14.55 6.94
C GLU A 116 2.36 14.07 5.50
N GLU A 117 3.35 13.37 4.93
CA GLU A 117 3.24 12.76 3.60
C GLU A 117 2.14 11.69 3.56
N GLN A 118 2.10 10.78 4.53
CA GLN A 118 1.07 9.74 4.59
C GLN A 118 -0.34 10.33 4.78
N VAL A 119 -0.47 11.36 5.62
CA VAL A 119 -1.74 12.10 5.76
C VAL A 119 -2.12 12.77 4.44
N GLY A 120 -1.17 13.41 3.76
CA GLY A 120 -1.38 14.03 2.45
C GLY A 120 -1.79 13.04 1.36
N LEU A 121 -1.23 11.82 1.36
CA LEU A 121 -1.61 10.73 0.46
C LEU A 121 -3.04 10.26 0.73
N ILE A 122 -3.42 10.04 1.99
CA ILE A 122 -4.78 9.63 2.36
C ILE A 122 -5.79 10.73 1.99
N ARG A 123 -5.45 12.00 2.21
CA ARG A 123 -6.30 13.13 1.81
C ARG A 123 -6.54 13.13 0.30
N ALA A 124 -5.47 13.08 -0.50
CA ALA A 124 -5.58 13.01 -1.95
C ALA A 124 -6.39 11.79 -2.43
N TRP A 125 -6.24 10.65 -1.76
CA TRP A 125 -7.02 9.45 -2.04
C TRP A 125 -8.53 9.61 -1.79
N ILE A 126 -8.90 10.27 -0.68
CA ILE A 126 -10.30 10.59 -0.38
C ILE A 126 -10.85 11.56 -1.43
N ASP A 127 -10.11 12.62 -1.74
CA ASP A 127 -10.49 13.65 -2.72
C ASP A 127 -10.65 13.07 -4.14
N GLN A 128 -9.85 12.06 -4.49
CA GLN A 128 -9.93 11.32 -5.76
C GLN A 128 -11.06 10.28 -5.81
N GLY A 129 -11.92 10.21 -4.79
CA GLY A 129 -13.11 9.36 -4.79
C GLY A 129 -12.98 8.00 -4.09
N LEU A 130 -11.93 7.82 -3.28
CA LEU A 130 -11.54 6.52 -2.72
C LEU A 130 -11.45 5.42 -3.81
N PRO A 131 -10.60 5.57 -4.84
CA PRO A 131 -10.35 4.47 -5.76
C PRO A 131 -9.79 3.27 -4.99
N TRP A 132 -10.47 2.13 -5.07
CA TRP A 132 -10.09 0.88 -4.42
C TRP A 132 -10.21 -0.24 -5.45
N PRO A 133 -9.11 -0.92 -5.82
CA PRO A 133 -9.15 -1.99 -6.81
C PRO A 133 -9.97 -3.20 -6.35
N ASP A 134 -10.67 -3.83 -7.29
CA ASP A 134 -11.41 -5.06 -7.01
C ASP A 134 -10.49 -6.18 -6.49
N GLY A 135 -11.05 -7.05 -5.65
CA GLY A 135 -10.32 -8.18 -5.07
C GLY A 135 -9.38 -7.83 -3.91
N ILE A 136 -9.14 -6.55 -3.62
CA ILE A 136 -8.33 -6.14 -2.47
C ILE A 136 -9.16 -6.17 -1.18
N ASN A 137 -8.71 -6.99 -0.23
CA ASN A 137 -9.26 -7.08 1.12
C ASN A 137 -8.14 -6.96 2.17
N LEU A 138 -8.15 -5.93 3.01
CA LEU A 138 -7.15 -5.74 4.08
C LEU A 138 -7.34 -6.71 5.26
N GLY A 139 -8.54 -7.27 5.38
CA GLY A 139 -8.91 -8.29 6.36
C GLY A 139 -8.41 -9.69 6.03
N ARG A 140 -7.87 -9.91 4.83
CA ARG A 140 -7.21 -11.16 4.44
C ARG A 140 -5.74 -10.88 4.17
N PHE A 141 -4.89 -11.85 4.52
CA PHE A 141 -3.53 -11.85 4.00
C PHE A 141 -3.61 -12.13 2.50
N LYS A 142 -2.70 -11.53 1.72
CA LYS A 142 -2.54 -11.90 0.32
C LYS A 142 -2.03 -13.34 0.31
N GLU A 143 -2.92 -14.27 0.02
CA GLU A 143 -2.54 -15.64 -0.25
C GLU A 143 -1.79 -15.60 -1.58
N ALA A 144 -0.49 -15.89 -1.54
CA ALA A 144 0.26 -16.08 -2.78
C ALA A 144 -0.41 -17.25 -3.49
N GLU A 145 -0.66 -17.09 -4.78
CA GLU A 145 -1.15 -18.18 -5.62
C GLU A 145 -0.03 -19.23 -5.64
N LEU A 146 -0.15 -20.25 -4.78
CA LEU A 146 0.84 -21.32 -4.63
C LEU A 146 0.77 -22.33 -5.79
N GLU A 147 0.05 -22.00 -6.85
CA GLU A 147 -0.07 -22.85 -8.03
C GLU A 147 1.32 -23.06 -8.63
N PRO A 148 1.77 -24.34 -8.75
CA PRO A 148 2.98 -24.66 -9.49
C PRO A 148 2.81 -24.18 -10.93
N ARG A 149 3.41 -23.06 -11.26
CA ARG A 149 3.41 -22.54 -12.62
C ARG A 149 4.44 -23.30 -13.45
N GLU A 150 4.02 -23.76 -14.62
CA GLU A 150 4.95 -24.33 -15.59
C GLU A 150 5.86 -23.21 -16.10
N VAL A 151 7.15 -23.29 -15.78
CA VAL A 151 8.14 -22.31 -16.25
C VAL A 151 8.55 -22.72 -17.66
N ILE A 152 8.24 -21.89 -18.65
CA ILE A 152 8.73 -22.05 -20.02
C ILE A 152 10.24 -21.85 -20.00
N VAL A 153 11.01 -22.93 -20.13
CA VAL A 153 12.46 -22.84 -20.16
C VAL A 153 12.94 -22.53 -21.58
N PRO A 154 13.83 -21.53 -21.76
CA PRO A 154 14.38 -21.21 -23.08
C PRO A 154 15.06 -22.42 -23.75
N ALA A 155 15.02 -22.46 -25.08
CA ALA A 155 15.72 -23.48 -25.86
C ALA A 155 17.24 -23.39 -25.64
N ALA A 156 17.92 -24.54 -25.68
CA ALA A 156 19.36 -24.61 -25.55
C ALA A 156 20.07 -23.85 -26.67
N LYS A 157 21.03 -22.99 -26.31
CA LYS A 157 21.87 -22.21 -27.23
C LYS A 157 23.34 -22.52 -26.98
N ALA A 158 23.75 -23.74 -27.34
CA ALA A 158 25.11 -24.29 -27.44
C ALA A 158 26.09 -24.16 -26.24
N ILE A 159 26.22 -23.00 -25.60
CA ILE A 159 27.13 -22.74 -24.49
C ILE A 159 26.34 -22.83 -23.18
N HIS A 160 26.83 -23.61 -22.21
CA HIS A 160 26.25 -23.82 -20.86
C HIS A 160 24.74 -24.19 -20.80
N SER A 161 24.21 -24.80 -21.87
CA SER A 161 22.75 -25.02 -22.01
C SER A 161 22.25 -26.39 -21.51
N GLU A 162 23.11 -27.18 -20.87
CA GLU A 162 22.76 -28.54 -20.39
C GLU A 162 21.79 -28.48 -19.20
N ASN A 163 22.02 -27.55 -18.26
CA ASN A 163 21.14 -27.39 -17.10
C ASN A 163 19.99 -26.42 -17.42
N PRO A 164 18.72 -26.76 -17.14
CA PRO A 164 17.59 -25.88 -17.38
C PRO A 164 17.68 -24.53 -16.64
N VAL A 165 18.35 -24.48 -15.49
CA VAL A 165 18.56 -23.25 -14.71
C VAL A 165 19.48 -22.29 -15.47
N ASP A 166 20.56 -22.77 -16.05
CA ASP A 166 21.50 -21.94 -16.81
C ASP A 166 20.81 -21.28 -18.01
N ARG A 167 19.89 -22.00 -18.67
CA ARG A 167 19.07 -21.44 -19.77
C ARG A 167 18.17 -20.29 -19.33
N LEU A 168 17.70 -20.30 -18.08
CA LEU A 168 16.92 -19.18 -17.51
C LEU A 168 17.82 -17.99 -17.17
N LEU A 169 19.07 -18.25 -16.76
CA LEU A 169 20.03 -17.22 -16.37
C LEU A 169 20.69 -16.53 -17.57
N GLU A 170 20.81 -17.21 -18.72
CA GLU A 170 21.44 -16.69 -19.94
C GLU A 170 20.99 -15.27 -20.31
N SER A 171 19.68 -15.01 -20.31
CA SER A 171 19.15 -13.68 -20.65
C SER A 171 19.58 -12.61 -19.66
N TYR A 172 19.73 -12.96 -18.38
CA TYR A 172 20.23 -12.03 -17.37
C TYR A 172 21.73 -11.79 -17.56
N PHE A 173 22.52 -12.83 -17.81
CA PHE A 173 23.96 -12.73 -17.98
C PHE A 173 24.30 -11.89 -19.22
N GLN A 174 23.64 -12.15 -20.36
CA GLN A 174 23.79 -11.34 -21.58
C GLN A 174 23.43 -9.88 -21.38
N LYS A 175 22.29 -9.60 -20.73
CA LYS A 175 21.84 -8.23 -20.48
C LYS A 175 22.80 -7.43 -19.60
N ASN A 176 23.46 -8.11 -18.66
CA ASN A 176 24.36 -7.48 -17.68
C ASN A 176 25.84 -7.70 -18.01
N GLU A 177 26.17 -8.25 -19.19
CA GLU A 177 27.54 -8.50 -19.64
C GLU A 177 28.35 -9.35 -18.65
N ILE A 178 27.69 -10.35 -18.05
CA ILE A 178 28.29 -11.28 -17.08
C ILE A 178 28.73 -12.55 -17.82
N GLU A 179 30.00 -12.93 -17.65
CA GLU A 179 30.51 -14.20 -18.15
C GLU A 179 30.07 -15.36 -17.24
N PHE A 180 29.78 -16.52 -17.84
CA PHE A 180 29.52 -17.72 -17.07
C PHE A 180 30.79 -18.18 -16.35
N PRO A 181 30.71 -18.49 -15.05
CA PRO A 181 31.86 -19.00 -14.33
C PRO A 181 32.23 -20.40 -14.84
N GLU A 182 33.52 -20.71 -14.82
CA GLU A 182 33.99 -22.05 -15.12
C GLU A 182 33.48 -23.07 -14.09
N ARG A 183 33.30 -24.31 -14.55
CA ARG A 183 32.92 -25.42 -13.68
C ARG A 183 34.06 -25.66 -12.69
N VAL A 184 33.74 -25.67 -11.41
CA VAL A 184 34.72 -25.92 -10.34
C VAL A 184 35.23 -27.37 -10.37
N ASP A 185 36.46 -27.55 -9.86
CA ASP A 185 37.05 -28.87 -9.66
C ASP A 185 36.29 -29.72 -8.61
N ASP A 186 36.55 -31.03 -8.60
CA ASP A 186 35.86 -31.98 -7.73
C ASP A 186 36.07 -31.67 -6.24
N ARG A 187 37.27 -31.24 -5.85
CA ARG A 187 37.58 -30.96 -4.44
C ARG A 187 36.78 -29.76 -3.95
N LEU A 188 36.70 -28.70 -4.74
CA LEU A 188 35.95 -27.50 -4.41
C LEU A 188 34.44 -27.76 -4.46
N PHE A 189 33.97 -28.58 -5.41
CA PHE A 189 32.59 -29.04 -5.47
C PHE A 189 32.21 -29.78 -4.18
N ALA A 190 32.95 -30.83 -3.80
CA ALA A 190 32.68 -31.63 -2.61
C ALA A 190 32.67 -30.76 -1.34
N ARG A 191 33.64 -29.86 -1.21
CA ARG A 191 33.67 -28.91 -0.10
C ARG A 191 32.41 -28.05 -0.03
N ARG A 192 31.95 -27.47 -1.15
CA ARG A 192 30.73 -26.63 -1.20
C ARG A 192 29.49 -27.44 -0.89
N ALA A 193 29.33 -28.60 -1.54
CA ALA A 193 28.18 -29.47 -1.33
C ALA A 193 28.02 -29.86 0.16
N TYR A 194 29.10 -30.26 0.84
CA TYR A 194 29.05 -30.61 2.27
C TYR A 194 28.72 -29.42 3.17
N LEU A 195 29.33 -28.26 2.92
CA LEU A 195 29.05 -27.06 3.70
C LEU A 195 27.62 -26.56 3.50
N ASP A 196 27.10 -26.61 2.29
CA ASP A 196 25.76 -26.10 1.98
C ASP A 196 24.65 -27.05 2.46
N THR A 197 24.90 -28.37 2.44
CA THR A 197 23.89 -29.38 2.84
C THR A 197 23.94 -29.72 4.33
N ILE A 198 25.13 -29.86 4.91
CA ILE A 198 25.34 -30.39 6.27
C ILE A 198 26.00 -29.32 7.18
N GLY A 199 26.67 -28.31 6.63
CA GLY A 199 27.35 -27.27 7.40
C GLY A 199 28.74 -27.65 7.91
N LEU A 200 29.29 -28.79 7.47
CA LEU A 200 30.60 -29.30 7.86
C LEU A 200 31.49 -29.53 6.64
N LEU A 201 32.79 -29.72 6.85
CA LEU A 201 33.70 -30.18 5.79
C LEU A 201 33.54 -31.68 5.56
N PRO A 202 33.80 -32.18 4.32
CA PRO A 202 33.80 -33.61 4.07
C PRO A 202 34.88 -34.32 4.91
N PRO A 203 34.56 -35.47 5.53
CA PRO A 203 35.57 -36.35 6.12
C PRO A 203 36.66 -36.70 5.10
N PRO A 204 37.95 -36.80 5.51
CA PRO A 204 39.04 -37.04 4.57
C PRO A 204 38.87 -38.29 3.70
N ASP A 205 38.42 -39.40 4.30
CA ASP A 205 38.16 -40.68 3.63
C ASP A 205 37.05 -40.58 2.58
N GLN A 206 35.97 -39.84 2.88
CA GLN A 206 34.87 -39.61 1.93
C GLN A 206 35.27 -38.66 0.80
N LEU A 207 36.10 -37.65 1.10
CA LEU A 207 36.64 -36.77 0.07
C LEU A 207 37.57 -37.52 -0.87
N GLU A 208 38.46 -38.36 -0.34
CA GLU A 208 39.36 -39.21 -1.14
C GLU A 208 38.58 -40.16 -2.05
N ALA A 209 37.61 -40.88 -1.49
CA ALA A 209 36.75 -41.78 -2.27
C ALA A 209 36.02 -41.05 -3.41
N PHE A 210 35.53 -39.82 -3.17
CA PHE A 210 34.87 -39.01 -4.21
C PHE A 210 35.84 -38.52 -5.30
N LEU A 211 37.08 -38.20 -4.92
CA LEU A 211 38.10 -37.74 -5.87
C LEU A 211 38.62 -38.88 -6.75
N GLU A 212 38.62 -40.11 -6.25
CA GLU A 212 39.01 -41.32 -6.99
C GLU A 212 37.87 -41.90 -7.86
N ASP A 213 36.63 -41.44 -7.66
CA ASP A 213 35.50 -41.86 -8.46
C ASP A 213 35.52 -41.18 -9.85
N ASP A 214 35.64 -42.00 -10.90
CA ASP A 214 35.61 -41.57 -12.31
C ASP A 214 34.21 -41.74 -12.95
N SER A 215 33.19 -42.06 -12.15
CA SER A 215 31.83 -42.24 -12.65
C SER A 215 31.31 -40.94 -13.29
N PRO A 216 30.69 -41.01 -14.48
CA PRO A 216 30.24 -39.82 -15.21
C PRO A 216 29.12 -39.04 -14.49
N ASP A 217 28.45 -39.68 -13.53
CA ASP A 217 27.36 -39.17 -12.72
C ASP A 217 27.74 -38.86 -11.27
N LYS A 218 29.02 -38.88 -10.88
CA LYS A 218 29.44 -38.68 -9.49
C LYS A 218 28.94 -37.39 -8.81
N ARG A 219 28.55 -36.37 -9.59
CA ARG A 219 28.04 -35.07 -9.10
C ARG A 219 26.51 -34.93 -9.16
N ASN A 220 25.77 -35.94 -9.64
CA ASN A 220 24.34 -35.88 -9.94
C ASN A 220 23.50 -36.81 -9.08
#